data_AF-A0A519RXD5-F1
#
_entry.id   AF-A0A519RXD5-F1
#
_cell.length_a   1.000
_cell.length_b   1.000
_cell.length_c   1.000
_cell.angle_alpha   90.00
_cell.angle_beta   90.00
_cell.angle_gamma   90.00
#
_symmetry.space_group_name_H-M   'P 1'
#
loop_
_entity.id
_entity.type
_entity.pdbx_description
1 polymer ?
#
loop_
_entity_poly.entity_id
_entity_poly.type
_entity_poly.pdbx_seq_one_letter_code
_entity_poly.pdbx_strand_id
1 'polypeptide(L)'
;ERDGVYVNGIKMKFKGVNRHSFYPTSGRTTSKKISIADVDLMKEMNMNAVRMSHYPPDGHFLDVCDSLGLFVMDELAGWHGNYDTPTGTKLFKEMMLNDENHPSIIFWANGNEGGHNRELDHLFTDNDIQKRPLIHPWEIFGGFETTHYREFNYGIGNYDHGHNILMPTEFLHGMWDGGHGAGIEDYWNAMWNNPLSAGGFLWDFADQAVVRTDKNGELDTDGNHGPDGIVGPYHEKEGSFYTIKEVWSPVFIEKREITAGFDGSFLLENRYAFTNLNQCTFEWRLKKHKVGADAEFKAGKADAPNIKPFEKGKLQVDLPADWRSFDALYLTVKDVYGKELFTWSFPITLPAADADKIVVKTASSKVILKEDAKVYQVLANGIDLTFDKITGLLQQAKNAKGVIPFSNGPILQEGVNNFKNFTAKMDSENLVISSKFDKKESWNTLQWTIYPSGWLKMEVKYFPSEYFTTFVGLNFSYPETEIKSVEYKGNGPYRVWKNRMKGTEFGIWKKDYNDSATGEPAWQYPEFKGYHSNMYWCEFIGKSQTFKVVTDREDVFLRLFTPKKSKDTEYDNMSPTFPTGDISFMNGISAIGTKTQKPETTGPMGMKNIYYDFDKAPSRALDMTLYFDFSVR
;
A
#
# COMPACT_ATOMS: atom_id res chain seq x y z
N GLU A 1 -3.49 11.49 -35.27
CA GLU A 1 -2.24 10.72 -35.08
C GLU A 1 -2.61 9.41 -34.37
N ARG A 2 -1.79 8.36 -34.39
CA ARG A 2 -2.06 7.14 -33.59
C ARG A 2 -1.64 7.33 -32.15
N ASP A 3 -2.00 8.46 -31.58
CA ASP A 3 -1.40 8.91 -30.34
C ASP A 3 -2.34 8.78 -29.15
N GLY A 4 -3.62 8.43 -29.31
CA GLY A 4 -4.47 8.10 -28.16
C GLY A 4 -5.95 8.22 -28.46
N VAL A 5 -6.76 8.26 -27.41
CA VAL A 5 -8.22 8.38 -27.49
C VAL A 5 -8.63 9.80 -27.10
N TYR A 6 -9.51 10.40 -27.89
CA TYR A 6 -9.93 11.79 -27.72
C TYR A 6 -11.42 11.86 -27.43
N VAL A 7 -11.78 12.60 -26.38
CA VAL A 7 -13.16 12.93 -26.04
C VAL A 7 -13.27 14.44 -26.08
N ASN A 8 -14.18 14.96 -26.90
CA ASN A 8 -14.36 16.41 -27.11
C ASN A 8 -13.04 17.14 -27.49
N GLY A 9 -12.21 16.49 -28.32
CA GLY A 9 -10.92 17.02 -28.76
C GLY A 9 -9.80 16.97 -27.73
N ILE A 10 -10.05 16.44 -26.53
CA ILE A 10 -9.04 16.28 -25.47
C ILE A 10 -8.62 14.82 -25.34
N LYS A 11 -7.31 14.60 -25.31
CA LYS A 11 -6.71 13.29 -25.15
C LYS A 11 -6.93 12.75 -23.74
N MET A 12 -7.42 11.53 -23.65
CA MET A 12 -7.81 10.90 -22.39
C MET A 12 -6.82 9.82 -21.94
N LYS A 13 -6.71 9.70 -20.61
CA LYS A 13 -6.09 8.54 -19.93
C LYS A 13 -7.17 7.90 -19.06
N PHE A 14 -7.45 6.63 -19.32
CA PHE A 14 -8.44 5.84 -18.62
C PHE A 14 -7.84 5.24 -17.35
N LYS A 15 -8.46 5.57 -16.24
CA LYS A 15 -8.24 5.06 -14.89
C LYS A 15 -9.40 4.09 -14.64
N GLY A 16 -9.29 2.92 -15.25
CA GLY A 16 -10.39 1.99 -15.43
C GLY A 16 -10.37 0.82 -14.45
N VAL A 17 -11.53 0.18 -14.28
CA VAL A 17 -11.66 -1.10 -13.57
C VAL A 17 -12.68 -1.99 -14.30
N ASN A 18 -12.48 -3.31 -14.23
CA ASN A 18 -13.46 -4.30 -14.68
C ASN A 18 -14.54 -4.48 -13.60
N ARG A 19 -15.80 -4.62 -14.03
CA ARG A 19 -16.93 -4.81 -13.11
C ARG A 19 -17.83 -5.93 -13.60
N HIS A 20 -18.08 -6.90 -12.73
CA HIS A 20 -19.18 -7.84 -12.86
C HIS A 20 -20.47 -7.31 -12.22
N SER A 21 -21.62 -7.64 -12.82
CA SER A 21 -22.93 -7.40 -12.21
C SER A 21 -23.18 -8.43 -11.12
N PHE A 22 -22.75 -8.10 -9.91
CA PHE A 22 -22.81 -9.00 -8.75
C PHE A 22 -23.05 -8.23 -7.45
N TYR A 23 -23.82 -8.82 -6.54
CA TYR A 23 -23.93 -8.39 -5.16
C TYR A 23 -24.17 -9.59 -4.23
N PRO A 24 -23.54 -9.68 -3.04
CA PRO A 24 -23.48 -10.94 -2.28
C PRO A 24 -24.83 -11.59 -1.97
N THR A 25 -25.84 -10.80 -1.61
CA THR A 25 -27.16 -11.30 -1.19
C THR A 25 -28.10 -11.67 -2.33
N SER A 26 -27.84 -11.15 -3.54
CA SER A 26 -28.76 -11.28 -4.69
C SER A 26 -28.09 -11.87 -5.93
N GLY A 27 -26.82 -12.28 -5.81
CA GLY A 27 -26.02 -12.79 -6.91
C GLY A 27 -25.97 -11.77 -8.04
N ARG A 28 -26.35 -12.21 -9.25
CA ARG A 28 -26.37 -11.35 -10.44
C ARG A 28 -27.59 -10.44 -10.57
N THR A 29 -28.51 -10.48 -9.62
CA THR A 29 -29.66 -9.55 -9.61
C THR A 29 -29.26 -8.27 -8.87
N THR A 30 -28.88 -7.24 -9.61
CA THR A 30 -28.44 -5.96 -9.03
C THR A 30 -29.58 -4.92 -9.01
N SER A 31 -29.29 -3.68 -8.60
CA SER A 31 -30.28 -2.60 -8.57
C SER A 31 -29.62 -1.24 -8.80
N LYS A 32 -30.41 -0.23 -9.19
CA LYS A 32 -29.92 1.15 -9.35
C LYS A 32 -29.22 1.69 -8.10
N LYS A 33 -29.69 1.30 -6.91
CA LYS A 33 -29.05 1.69 -5.65
C LYS A 33 -27.63 1.12 -5.53
N ILE A 34 -27.44 -0.14 -5.91
CA ILE A 34 -26.13 -0.79 -5.93
C ILE A 34 -25.24 -0.11 -6.97
N SER A 35 -25.75 0.13 -8.18
CA SER A 35 -25.00 0.85 -9.22
C SER A 35 -24.53 2.25 -8.78
N ILE A 36 -25.37 3.01 -8.08
CA ILE A 36 -24.96 4.32 -7.52
C ILE A 36 -23.81 4.13 -6.54
N ALA A 37 -23.90 3.14 -5.63
CA ALA A 37 -22.84 2.87 -4.67
C ALA A 37 -21.53 2.47 -5.36
N ASP A 38 -21.59 1.62 -6.38
CA ASP A 38 -20.42 1.18 -7.14
C ASP A 38 -19.74 2.37 -7.83
N VAL A 39 -20.52 3.19 -8.56
CA VAL A 39 -20.00 4.34 -9.28
C VAL A 39 -19.45 5.39 -8.32
N ASP A 40 -20.13 5.68 -7.21
CA ASP A 40 -19.61 6.61 -6.20
C ASP A 40 -18.27 6.12 -5.62
N LEU A 41 -18.12 4.80 -5.39
CA LEU A 41 -16.89 4.21 -4.88
C LEU A 41 -15.75 4.24 -5.90
N MET A 42 -16.03 3.97 -7.17
CA MET A 42 -15.07 4.14 -8.27
C MET A 42 -14.59 5.59 -8.36
N LYS A 43 -15.50 6.56 -8.29
CA LYS A 43 -15.14 7.99 -8.29
C LYS A 43 -14.37 8.39 -7.03
N GLU A 44 -14.66 7.78 -5.88
CA GLU A 44 -13.88 7.99 -4.66
C GLU A 44 -12.42 7.55 -4.83
N MET A 45 -12.14 6.53 -5.65
CA MET A 45 -10.79 6.10 -6.03
C MET A 45 -10.18 6.92 -7.17
N ASN A 46 -10.80 8.03 -7.57
CA ASN A 46 -10.39 8.88 -8.68
C ASN A 46 -10.42 8.16 -10.06
N MET A 47 -11.18 7.07 -10.18
CA MET A 47 -11.41 6.39 -11.46
C MET A 47 -12.30 7.21 -12.38
N ASN A 48 -12.15 6.98 -13.69
CA ASN A 48 -12.95 7.65 -14.72
C ASN A 48 -13.54 6.70 -15.76
N ALA A 49 -13.25 5.40 -15.70
CA ALA A 49 -13.73 4.43 -16.66
C ALA A 49 -14.09 3.09 -16.01
N VAL A 50 -14.96 2.33 -16.66
CA VAL A 50 -15.36 0.98 -16.28
C VAL A 50 -15.54 0.12 -17.53
N ARG A 51 -15.09 -1.14 -17.44
CA ARG A 51 -15.33 -2.16 -18.46
C ARG A 51 -16.31 -3.19 -17.91
N MET A 52 -17.30 -3.56 -18.73
CA MET A 52 -18.35 -4.50 -18.36
C MET A 52 -17.98 -5.94 -18.71
N SER A 53 -17.22 -6.58 -17.83
CA SER A 53 -16.74 -7.95 -18.02
C SER A 53 -17.87 -8.98 -17.76
N HIS A 54 -18.23 -9.89 -18.66
CA HIS A 54 -17.95 -9.97 -20.10
C HIS A 54 -19.27 -10.05 -20.88
N TYR A 55 -20.13 -9.07 -20.63
CA TYR A 55 -21.52 -9.02 -21.10
C TYR A 55 -22.08 -7.59 -20.96
N PRO A 56 -23.18 -7.26 -21.68
CA PRO A 56 -23.77 -5.93 -21.60
C PRO A 56 -24.18 -5.57 -20.16
N PRO A 57 -23.98 -4.31 -19.74
CA PRO A 57 -24.32 -3.85 -18.39
C PRO A 57 -25.81 -3.90 -18.09
N ASP A 58 -26.13 -3.87 -16.79
CA ASP A 58 -27.49 -3.56 -16.36
C ASP A 58 -27.88 -2.16 -16.87
N GLY A 59 -29.08 -1.99 -17.44
CA GLY A 59 -29.50 -0.67 -17.96
C GLY A 59 -29.49 0.44 -16.91
N HIS A 60 -29.82 0.11 -15.65
CA HIS A 60 -29.73 1.09 -14.55
C HIS A 60 -28.28 1.48 -14.20
N PHE A 61 -27.28 0.68 -14.55
CA PHE A 61 -25.87 1.02 -14.38
C PHE A 61 -25.44 2.04 -15.44
N LEU A 62 -25.84 1.86 -16.71
CA LEU A 62 -25.60 2.85 -17.76
C LEU A 62 -26.23 4.21 -17.43
N ASP A 63 -27.49 4.23 -16.97
CA ASP A 63 -28.16 5.45 -16.48
C ASP A 63 -27.33 6.20 -15.42
N VAL A 64 -26.68 5.44 -14.52
CA VAL A 64 -25.87 6.00 -13.44
C VAL A 64 -24.53 6.49 -13.96
N CYS A 65 -23.89 5.76 -14.87
CA CYS A 65 -22.66 6.17 -15.54
C CYS A 65 -22.84 7.45 -16.34
N ASP A 66 -23.96 7.62 -17.04
CA ASP A 66 -24.33 8.87 -17.71
C ASP A 66 -24.49 10.01 -16.71
N SER A 67 -25.23 9.77 -15.62
CA SER A 67 -25.60 10.82 -14.68
C SER A 67 -24.44 11.26 -13.78
N LEU A 68 -23.60 10.34 -13.32
CA LEU A 68 -22.49 10.60 -12.39
C LEU A 68 -21.15 10.78 -13.11
N GLY A 69 -21.06 10.33 -14.37
CA GLY A 69 -19.91 10.45 -15.24
C GLY A 69 -18.86 9.36 -15.01
N LEU A 70 -18.96 8.29 -15.78
CA LEU A 70 -17.88 7.32 -16.05
C LEU A 70 -17.88 6.98 -17.54
N PHE A 71 -16.70 6.77 -18.10
CA PHE A 71 -16.56 6.19 -19.43
C PHE A 71 -16.81 4.69 -19.37
N VAL A 72 -17.65 4.18 -20.27
CA VAL A 72 -18.03 2.77 -20.31
C VAL A 72 -17.47 2.12 -21.57
N MET A 73 -16.83 0.97 -21.37
CA MET A 73 -16.62 -0.04 -22.41
C MET A 73 -17.71 -1.09 -22.27
N ASP A 74 -18.64 -1.11 -23.22
CA ASP A 74 -19.78 -2.02 -23.26
C ASP A 74 -19.44 -3.24 -24.13
N GLU A 75 -19.65 -4.44 -23.60
CA GLU A 75 -19.10 -5.68 -24.13
C GLU A 75 -20.19 -6.66 -24.54
N LEU A 76 -20.24 -7.01 -25.82
CA LEU A 76 -21.08 -8.09 -26.31
C LEU A 76 -20.64 -9.41 -25.67
N ALA A 77 -21.60 -10.21 -25.22
CA ALA A 77 -21.32 -11.43 -24.48
C ALA A 77 -20.46 -12.44 -25.29
N GLY A 78 -19.44 -12.97 -24.63
CA GLY A 78 -18.50 -13.96 -25.16
C GLY A 78 -17.22 -13.97 -24.32
N TRP A 79 -16.64 -15.14 -24.05
CA TRP A 79 -15.40 -15.25 -23.27
C TRP A 79 -14.45 -16.25 -23.93
N HIS A 80 -14.06 -17.39 -23.35
CA HIS A 80 -13.18 -18.33 -24.09
C HIS A 80 -13.83 -18.97 -25.33
N GLY A 81 -15.15 -18.81 -25.50
CA GLY A 81 -15.89 -19.15 -26.70
C GLY A 81 -16.86 -18.04 -27.11
N ASN A 82 -17.23 -18.02 -28.39
CA ASN A 82 -18.16 -17.07 -28.97
C ASN A 82 -19.53 -17.72 -29.23
N TYR A 83 -20.57 -16.88 -29.31
CA TYR A 83 -21.85 -17.31 -29.87
C TYR A 83 -21.76 -17.38 -31.39
N ASP A 84 -22.48 -18.31 -32.01
CA ASP A 84 -22.56 -18.40 -33.47
C ASP A 84 -23.14 -17.12 -34.10
N THR A 85 -22.89 -16.89 -35.39
CA THR A 85 -23.29 -15.64 -36.06
C THR A 85 -24.81 -15.36 -35.96
N PRO A 86 -25.72 -16.34 -36.14
CA PRO A 86 -27.15 -16.11 -35.94
C PRO A 86 -27.52 -15.66 -34.52
N THR A 87 -26.94 -16.26 -33.48
CA THR A 87 -27.21 -15.90 -32.09
C THR A 87 -26.56 -14.58 -31.73
N GLY A 88 -25.28 -14.42 -32.05
CA GLY A 88 -24.52 -13.19 -31.81
C GLY A 88 -25.12 -11.98 -32.52
N THR A 89 -25.68 -12.14 -33.74
CA THR A 89 -26.42 -11.06 -34.42
C THR A 89 -27.67 -10.62 -33.65
N LYS A 90 -28.37 -11.55 -32.99
CA LYS A 90 -29.53 -11.20 -32.14
C LYS A 90 -29.09 -10.45 -30.89
N LEU A 91 -28.08 -10.97 -30.19
CA LEU A 91 -27.50 -10.34 -29.00
C LEU A 91 -26.97 -8.93 -29.31
N PHE A 92 -26.25 -8.78 -30.43
CA PHE A 92 -25.77 -7.49 -30.91
C PHE A 92 -26.93 -6.51 -31.13
N LYS A 93 -28.00 -6.95 -31.82
CA LYS A 93 -29.16 -6.08 -32.06
C LYS A 93 -29.84 -5.67 -30.77
N GLU A 94 -29.99 -6.58 -29.81
CA GLU A 94 -30.60 -6.28 -28.50
C GLU A 94 -29.76 -5.26 -27.72
N MET A 95 -28.44 -5.46 -27.64
CA MET A 95 -27.50 -4.53 -27.01
C MET A 95 -27.55 -3.16 -27.70
N MET A 96 -27.37 -3.09 -29.02
CA MET A 96 -27.38 -1.80 -29.74
C MET A 96 -28.72 -1.06 -29.59
N LEU A 97 -29.85 -1.76 -29.70
CA LEU A 97 -31.17 -1.14 -29.53
C LEU A 97 -31.39 -0.58 -28.13
N ASN A 98 -30.79 -1.21 -27.11
CA ASN A 98 -30.90 -0.77 -25.72
C ASN A 98 -29.90 0.36 -25.40
N ASP A 99 -28.65 0.22 -25.86
CA ASP A 99 -27.51 0.90 -25.25
C ASP A 99 -26.93 2.08 -26.07
N GLU A 100 -27.16 2.11 -27.39
CA GLU A 100 -26.45 3.01 -28.32
C GLU A 100 -26.51 4.51 -27.97
N ASN A 101 -27.60 4.94 -27.31
CA ASN A 101 -27.86 6.34 -26.97
C ASN A 101 -27.19 6.81 -25.67
N HIS A 102 -26.52 5.92 -24.92
CA HIS A 102 -25.83 6.31 -23.69
C HIS A 102 -24.52 7.08 -23.99
N PRO A 103 -24.38 8.36 -23.61
CA PRO A 103 -23.15 9.13 -23.81
C PRO A 103 -21.97 8.61 -22.98
N SER A 104 -22.20 7.83 -21.92
CA SER A 104 -21.13 7.19 -21.15
C SER A 104 -20.34 6.18 -21.99
N ILE A 105 -20.99 5.52 -22.95
CA ILE A 105 -20.37 4.51 -23.79
C ILE A 105 -19.43 5.18 -24.78
N ILE A 106 -18.15 4.84 -24.71
CA ILE A 106 -17.11 5.34 -25.63
C ILE A 106 -16.40 4.23 -26.39
N PHE A 107 -16.56 2.97 -25.97
CA PHE A 107 -16.03 1.79 -26.63
C PHE A 107 -17.10 0.72 -26.67
N TRP A 108 -17.14 0.00 -27.79
CA TRP A 108 -17.77 -1.30 -27.87
C TRP A 108 -16.69 -2.38 -27.77
N ALA A 109 -17.03 -3.52 -27.18
CA ALA A 109 -16.20 -4.72 -27.20
C ALA A 109 -16.98 -5.92 -27.73
N ASN A 110 -16.33 -6.78 -28.51
CA ASN A 110 -16.96 -7.99 -29.09
C ASN A 110 -16.43 -9.23 -28.37
N GLY A 111 -16.92 -9.56 -27.17
CA GLY A 111 -16.42 -10.67 -26.37
C GLY A 111 -15.02 -10.44 -25.77
N ASN A 112 -14.51 -11.44 -25.05
CA ASN A 112 -13.24 -11.40 -24.32
C ASN A 112 -12.36 -12.62 -24.63
N GLU A 113 -11.03 -12.51 -24.58
CA GLU A 113 -10.10 -13.66 -24.57
C GLU A 113 -10.39 -14.76 -25.62
N GLY A 114 -10.61 -14.36 -26.88
CA GLY A 114 -10.89 -15.29 -27.98
C GLY A 114 -12.39 -15.53 -28.25
N GLY A 115 -13.26 -14.95 -27.44
CA GLY A 115 -14.72 -14.97 -27.57
C GLY A 115 -15.29 -14.04 -28.63
N HIS A 116 -14.42 -13.48 -29.47
CA HIS A 116 -14.79 -12.57 -30.53
C HIS A 116 -15.47 -13.34 -31.66
N ASN A 117 -16.72 -13.00 -31.99
CA ASN A 117 -17.30 -13.43 -33.26
C ASN A 117 -17.02 -12.37 -34.33
N ARG A 118 -15.93 -12.56 -35.08
CA ARG A 118 -15.43 -11.60 -36.07
C ARG A 118 -16.38 -11.33 -37.23
N GLU A 119 -17.29 -12.25 -37.51
CA GLU A 119 -18.34 -12.03 -38.52
C GLU A 119 -19.30 -10.91 -38.09
N LEU A 120 -19.30 -10.50 -36.82
CA LEU A 120 -20.11 -9.41 -36.30
C LEU A 120 -19.39 -8.05 -36.27
N ASP A 121 -18.06 -8.00 -36.48
CA ASP A 121 -17.25 -6.77 -36.29
C ASP A 121 -17.77 -5.60 -37.15
N HIS A 122 -18.14 -5.89 -38.41
CA HIS A 122 -18.69 -4.91 -39.33
C HIS A 122 -20.00 -4.31 -38.83
N LEU A 123 -20.81 -5.07 -38.08
CA LEU A 123 -22.10 -4.60 -37.58
C LEU A 123 -21.93 -3.42 -36.62
N PHE A 124 -20.91 -3.42 -35.76
CA PHE A 124 -20.63 -2.29 -34.87
C PHE A 124 -20.36 -1.02 -35.66
N THR A 125 -19.52 -1.11 -36.70
CA THR A 125 -19.19 0.05 -37.54
C THR A 125 -20.37 0.50 -38.40
N ASP A 126 -21.14 -0.45 -38.94
CA ASP A 126 -22.27 -0.16 -39.82
C ASP A 126 -23.45 0.46 -39.06
N ASN A 127 -23.73 -0.02 -37.85
CA ASN A 127 -24.92 0.36 -37.11
C ASN A 127 -24.69 1.47 -36.08
N ASP A 128 -23.50 1.60 -35.46
CA ASP A 128 -23.26 2.66 -34.47
C ASP A 128 -23.31 4.05 -35.12
N ILE A 129 -24.30 4.85 -34.73
CA ILE A 129 -24.49 6.23 -35.21
C ILE A 129 -23.33 7.15 -34.81
N GLN A 130 -22.62 6.83 -33.73
CA GLN A 130 -21.51 7.64 -33.21
C GLN A 130 -20.14 7.19 -33.72
N LYS A 131 -20.08 6.03 -34.39
CA LYS A 131 -18.84 5.43 -34.92
C LYS A 131 -17.76 5.27 -33.83
N ARG A 132 -18.16 4.81 -32.65
CA ARG A 132 -17.25 4.54 -31.54
C ARG A 132 -16.32 3.38 -31.91
N PRO A 133 -15.09 3.35 -31.35
CA PRO A 133 -14.17 2.26 -31.63
C PRO A 133 -14.68 0.92 -31.11
N LEU A 134 -14.47 -0.12 -31.91
CA LEU A 134 -14.60 -1.52 -31.51
C LEU A 134 -13.27 -2.03 -30.96
N ILE A 135 -13.32 -2.63 -29.77
CA ILE A 135 -12.19 -3.20 -29.04
C ILE A 135 -12.33 -4.71 -29.02
N HIS A 136 -11.23 -5.43 -29.22
CA HIS A 136 -11.15 -6.86 -28.92
C HIS A 136 -10.25 -7.05 -27.70
N PRO A 137 -10.83 -7.10 -26.48
CA PRO A 137 -10.08 -7.42 -25.27
C PRO A 137 -9.15 -8.62 -25.48
N TRP A 138 -7.95 -8.58 -24.90
CA TRP A 138 -6.88 -9.59 -25.05
C TRP A 138 -6.08 -9.60 -26.36
N GLU A 139 -6.43 -8.82 -27.40
CA GLU A 139 -5.67 -8.83 -28.67
C GLU A 139 -5.37 -7.45 -29.27
N ILE A 140 -4.58 -7.43 -30.36
CA ILE A 140 -4.37 -6.23 -31.16
C ILE A 140 -5.49 -6.13 -32.21
N PHE A 141 -6.32 -5.11 -32.12
CA PHE A 141 -7.42 -4.87 -33.06
C PHE A 141 -7.74 -3.39 -33.20
N GLY A 142 -8.12 -2.95 -34.40
CA GLY A 142 -8.57 -1.55 -34.62
C GLY A 142 -7.52 -0.47 -34.30
N GLY A 143 -6.23 -0.82 -34.23
CA GLY A 143 -5.16 0.09 -33.80
C GLY A 143 -4.98 0.19 -32.28
N PHE A 144 -5.67 -0.64 -31.51
CA PHE A 144 -5.50 -0.82 -30.07
C PHE A 144 -4.68 -2.08 -29.78
N GLU A 145 -3.90 -2.03 -28.70
CA GLU A 145 -3.20 -3.14 -28.08
C GLU A 145 -3.77 -3.30 -26.68
N THR A 146 -4.56 -4.36 -26.47
CA THR A 146 -5.34 -4.57 -25.24
C THR A 146 -5.01 -5.88 -24.53
N THR A 147 -3.86 -6.51 -24.84
CA THR A 147 -3.40 -7.72 -24.14
C THR A 147 -3.48 -7.56 -22.61
N HIS A 148 -4.00 -8.58 -21.91
CA HIS A 148 -4.12 -8.57 -20.45
C HIS A 148 -2.78 -8.87 -19.76
N TYR A 149 -2.67 -8.46 -18.50
CA TYR A 149 -1.64 -8.92 -17.55
C TYR A 149 -0.21 -8.87 -18.06
N ARG A 150 0.10 -7.91 -18.93
CA ARG A 150 1.45 -7.68 -19.42
C ARG A 150 2.37 -7.31 -18.28
N GLU A 151 3.51 -8.00 -18.20
CA GLU A 151 4.59 -7.61 -17.29
C GLU A 151 5.07 -6.19 -17.60
N PHE A 152 5.62 -5.51 -16.60
CA PHE A 152 5.99 -4.10 -16.70
C PHE A 152 7.01 -3.85 -17.82
N ASN A 153 7.98 -4.75 -17.97
CA ASN A 153 9.02 -4.67 -19.01
C ASN A 153 8.66 -5.46 -20.28
N TYR A 154 7.42 -5.93 -20.42
CA TYR A 154 7.03 -6.72 -21.58
C TYR A 154 7.00 -5.85 -22.86
N GLY A 155 7.48 -6.42 -23.97
CA GLY A 155 7.30 -5.82 -25.29
C GLY A 155 8.33 -4.75 -25.67
N ILE A 156 9.63 -5.07 -25.57
CA ILE A 156 10.67 -4.39 -26.36
C ILE A 156 10.21 -4.40 -27.83
N GLY A 157 9.79 -3.24 -28.36
CA GLY A 157 9.20 -3.12 -29.69
C GLY A 157 7.74 -2.65 -29.73
N ASN A 158 6.97 -2.79 -28.65
CA ASN A 158 5.52 -2.46 -28.61
C ASN A 158 5.12 -1.45 -27.52
N TYR A 159 5.86 -1.39 -26.40
CA TYR A 159 5.58 -0.42 -25.32
C TYR A 159 6.19 0.95 -25.62
N ASP A 160 7.50 0.99 -25.90
CA ASP A 160 8.24 2.22 -26.23
C ASP A 160 8.38 2.46 -27.74
N HIS A 161 8.16 1.40 -28.54
CA HIS A 161 8.44 1.40 -29.99
C HIS A 161 7.25 0.92 -30.82
N GLY A 162 6.12 0.58 -30.18
CA GLY A 162 4.90 0.17 -30.88
C GLY A 162 4.23 1.33 -31.57
N HIS A 163 3.21 1.04 -32.39
CA HIS A 163 2.44 2.06 -33.10
C HIS A 163 0.93 1.97 -32.83
N ASN A 164 0.52 1.09 -31.92
CA ASN A 164 -0.87 0.93 -31.50
C ASN A 164 -1.10 1.68 -30.19
N ILE A 165 -2.34 2.09 -29.96
CA ILE A 165 -2.77 2.67 -28.69
C ILE A 165 -2.76 1.57 -27.63
N LEU A 166 -1.92 1.73 -26.61
CA LEU A 166 -1.81 0.75 -25.53
C LEU A 166 -2.89 1.01 -24.48
N MET A 167 -3.76 0.04 -24.26
CA MET A 167 -4.84 0.10 -23.28
C MET A 167 -5.17 -1.31 -22.79
N PRO A 168 -4.39 -1.91 -21.89
CA PRO A 168 -4.72 -3.22 -21.34
C PRO A 168 -6.13 -3.20 -20.75
N THR A 169 -6.99 -4.11 -21.24
CA THR A 169 -8.37 -4.26 -20.76
C THR A 169 -8.44 -5.00 -19.43
N GLU A 170 -7.33 -5.64 -19.01
CA GLU A 170 -7.12 -6.18 -17.66
C GLU A 170 -5.62 -6.08 -17.31
N PHE A 171 -5.28 -5.50 -16.16
CA PHE A 171 -3.91 -5.51 -15.63
C PHE A 171 -3.90 -5.49 -14.10
N LEU A 172 -2.76 -5.88 -13.51
CA LEU A 172 -2.56 -5.98 -12.06
C LEU A 172 -3.72 -6.72 -11.34
N HIS A 173 -3.91 -7.99 -11.68
CA HIS A 173 -4.98 -8.84 -11.12
C HIS A 173 -4.94 -8.92 -9.60
N GLY A 174 -5.99 -8.52 -8.90
CA GLY A 174 -6.03 -8.39 -7.43
C GLY A 174 -6.50 -9.60 -6.64
N MET A 175 -6.20 -10.82 -7.09
CA MET A 175 -6.62 -12.02 -6.34
C MET A 175 -5.99 -12.02 -4.94
N TRP A 176 -6.80 -12.14 -3.90
CA TRP A 176 -6.39 -12.01 -2.48
C TRP A 176 -5.71 -10.65 -2.16
N ASP A 177 -6.03 -9.64 -2.97
CA ASP A 177 -5.44 -8.30 -3.14
C ASP A 177 -3.91 -8.24 -3.13
N GLY A 178 -3.37 -8.73 -4.22
CA GLY A 178 -2.32 -7.94 -4.82
C GLY A 178 -2.15 -8.27 -6.28
N GLY A 179 -1.50 -7.33 -6.97
CA GLY A 179 -2.20 -6.61 -8.03
C GLY A 179 -2.78 -5.31 -7.47
N HIS A 180 -3.68 -4.67 -8.23
CA HIS A 180 -4.32 -3.40 -7.88
C HIS A 180 -3.36 -2.33 -7.43
N GLY A 181 -3.31 -2.00 -6.14
CA GLY A 181 -2.39 -1.00 -5.59
C GLY A 181 -0.92 -1.42 -5.67
N ALA A 182 -0.61 -2.73 -5.70
CA ALA A 182 0.75 -3.22 -5.82
C ALA A 182 1.25 -3.14 -7.27
N GLY A 183 2.23 -2.28 -7.52
CA GLY A 183 2.81 -2.03 -8.85
C GLY A 183 2.16 -0.88 -9.62
N ILE A 184 0.97 -0.41 -9.23
CA ILE A 184 0.25 0.63 -9.99
C ILE A 184 1.01 1.94 -10.14
N GLU A 185 1.83 2.31 -9.16
CA GLU A 185 2.63 3.53 -9.25
C GLU A 185 3.63 3.45 -10.41
N ASP A 186 4.34 2.33 -10.54
CA ASP A 186 5.29 2.11 -11.65
C ASP A 186 4.55 2.12 -12.99
N TYR A 187 3.49 1.30 -13.12
CA TYR A 187 2.69 1.23 -14.35
C TYR A 187 2.10 2.59 -14.71
N TRP A 188 1.51 3.30 -13.77
CA TRP A 188 0.86 4.58 -14.02
C TRP A 188 1.88 5.66 -14.40
N ASN A 189 3.06 5.69 -13.78
CA ASN A 189 4.12 6.61 -14.18
C ASN A 189 4.61 6.32 -15.61
N ALA A 190 4.76 5.05 -15.99
CA ALA A 190 5.11 4.68 -17.37
C ALA A 190 3.99 5.07 -18.36
N MET A 191 2.75 4.71 -18.04
CA MET A 191 1.57 5.01 -18.87
C MET A 191 1.33 6.52 -19.02
N TRP A 192 1.51 7.31 -17.96
CA TRP A 192 1.30 8.75 -17.98
C TRP A 192 2.26 9.44 -18.95
N ASN A 193 3.53 9.03 -18.94
CA ASN A 193 4.59 9.62 -19.76
C ASN A 193 4.70 9.03 -21.17
N ASN A 194 4.02 7.92 -21.46
CA ASN A 194 3.98 7.34 -22.80
C ASN A 194 2.86 8.00 -23.63
N PRO A 195 3.17 8.64 -24.78
CA PRO A 195 2.15 9.28 -25.60
C PRO A 195 1.13 8.27 -26.14
N LEU A 196 1.49 7.03 -26.44
CA LEU A 196 0.61 6.00 -27.03
C LEU A 196 -0.28 5.30 -26.02
N SER A 197 0.01 5.41 -24.72
CA SER A 197 -0.82 4.78 -23.69
C SER A 197 -2.13 5.55 -23.53
N ALA A 198 -3.25 4.83 -23.45
CA ALA A 198 -4.55 5.39 -23.06
C ALA A 198 -4.89 5.05 -21.60
N GLY A 199 -3.94 4.59 -20.77
CA GLY A 199 -4.24 4.05 -19.44
C GLY A 199 -4.61 2.57 -19.50
N GLY A 200 -5.57 2.11 -18.69
CA GLY A 200 -5.98 0.70 -18.65
C GLY A 200 -7.05 0.40 -17.61
N PHE A 201 -7.41 -0.88 -17.46
CA PHE A 201 -8.48 -1.35 -16.57
C PHE A 201 -7.99 -2.42 -15.59
N LEU A 202 -8.08 -2.16 -14.28
CA LEU A 202 -7.71 -3.12 -13.22
C LEU A 202 -8.68 -4.31 -13.18
N TRP A 203 -8.21 -5.49 -12.74
CA TRP A 203 -9.04 -6.69 -12.56
C TRP A 203 -9.10 -7.14 -11.10
N ASP A 204 -10.22 -7.01 -10.38
CA ASP A 204 -11.47 -6.31 -10.75
C ASP A 204 -12.02 -5.44 -9.60
N PHE A 205 -13.27 -4.95 -9.70
CA PHE A 205 -13.82 -3.97 -8.77
C PHE A 205 -14.06 -4.52 -7.36
N ALA A 206 -14.76 -5.65 -7.21
CA ALA A 206 -15.23 -6.13 -5.92
C ALA A 206 -15.25 -7.67 -5.85
N ASP A 207 -14.93 -8.21 -4.67
CA ASP A 207 -14.96 -9.64 -4.41
C ASP A 207 -16.36 -10.24 -4.62
N GLN A 208 -16.43 -11.32 -5.39
CA GLN A 208 -17.65 -12.01 -5.77
C GLN A 208 -17.97 -13.16 -4.80
N ALA A 209 -18.26 -12.83 -3.54
CA ALA A 209 -18.67 -13.82 -2.54
C ALA A 209 -20.20 -13.91 -2.44
N VAL A 210 -20.79 -15.07 -2.77
CA VAL A 210 -22.24 -15.27 -2.64
C VAL A 210 -22.60 -15.64 -1.21
N VAL A 211 -23.70 -15.10 -0.68
CA VAL A 211 -24.23 -15.52 0.62
C VAL A 211 -24.86 -16.91 0.49
N ARG A 212 -24.26 -17.89 1.17
CA ARG A 212 -24.73 -19.28 1.28
C ARG A 212 -25.70 -19.42 2.44
N THR A 213 -26.99 -19.21 2.19
CA THR A 213 -28.04 -19.42 3.20
C THR A 213 -28.13 -20.88 3.67
N ASP A 214 -27.69 -21.82 2.83
CA ASP A 214 -27.54 -23.25 3.16
C ASP A 214 -26.35 -23.53 4.08
N LYS A 215 -25.41 -22.59 4.23
CA LYS A 215 -24.21 -22.70 5.08
C LYS A 215 -24.15 -21.58 6.13
N ASN A 216 -25.25 -21.35 6.84
CA ASN A 216 -25.34 -20.37 7.93
C ASN A 216 -24.94 -18.92 7.54
N GLY A 217 -25.14 -18.54 6.27
CA GLY A 217 -24.83 -17.21 5.78
C GLY A 217 -23.35 -16.98 5.45
N GLU A 218 -22.56 -18.05 5.25
CA GLU A 218 -21.19 -17.96 4.75
C GLU A 218 -21.10 -17.13 3.47
N LEU A 219 -20.07 -16.29 3.37
CA LEU A 219 -19.68 -15.60 2.14
C LEU A 219 -18.71 -16.52 1.37
N ASP A 220 -19.20 -17.05 0.25
CA ASP A 220 -18.51 -18.10 -0.52
C ASP A 220 -18.00 -17.51 -1.84
N THR A 221 -16.68 -17.39 -1.96
CA THR A 221 -15.96 -16.94 -3.16
C THR A 221 -15.64 -18.08 -4.12
N ASP A 222 -16.15 -19.29 -3.86
CA ASP A 222 -15.75 -20.52 -4.56
C ASP A 222 -14.22 -20.72 -4.56
N GLY A 223 -13.63 -20.65 -3.37
CA GLY A 223 -12.17 -20.70 -3.20
C GLY A 223 -11.52 -19.44 -3.78
N ASN A 224 -10.66 -19.61 -4.79
CA ASN A 224 -9.86 -18.55 -5.39
C ASN A 224 -10.46 -17.96 -6.69
N HIS A 225 -11.72 -18.26 -7.01
CA HIS A 225 -12.37 -17.80 -8.24
C HIS A 225 -13.10 -16.46 -8.10
N GLY A 226 -13.52 -16.09 -6.89
CA GLY A 226 -14.22 -14.84 -6.59
C GLY A 226 -13.50 -13.75 -5.76
N PRO A 227 -12.32 -13.94 -5.14
CA PRO A 227 -11.70 -12.91 -4.30
C PRO A 227 -10.68 -12.05 -5.07
N ASP A 228 -11.13 -11.35 -6.11
CA ASP A 228 -10.29 -10.60 -7.07
C ASP A 228 -10.38 -9.07 -6.96
N GLY A 229 -11.19 -8.58 -6.01
CA GLY A 229 -11.62 -7.19 -5.93
C GLY A 229 -10.62 -6.22 -5.32
N ILE A 230 -10.81 -4.93 -5.60
CA ILE A 230 -10.17 -3.83 -4.84
C ILE A 230 -10.86 -3.65 -3.48
N VAL A 231 -12.13 -4.05 -3.40
CA VAL A 231 -12.95 -4.02 -2.20
C VAL A 231 -13.59 -5.37 -1.93
N GLY A 232 -13.90 -5.63 -0.67
CA GLY A 232 -14.59 -6.85 -0.25
C GLY A 232 -16.02 -6.96 -0.80
N PRO A 233 -16.73 -8.06 -0.50
CA PRO A 233 -18.04 -8.35 -1.08
C PRO A 233 -19.12 -7.30 -0.78
N TYR A 234 -19.04 -6.63 0.36
CA TYR A 234 -19.92 -5.51 0.72
C TYR A 234 -19.19 -4.15 0.67
N HIS A 235 -18.18 -4.07 -0.17
CA HIS A 235 -17.35 -2.89 -0.42
C HIS A 235 -16.45 -2.49 0.76
N GLU A 236 -16.03 -3.46 1.57
CA GLU A 236 -15.00 -3.26 2.57
C GLU A 236 -13.72 -2.73 1.91
N LYS A 237 -13.22 -1.56 2.34
CA LYS A 237 -12.07 -0.91 1.72
C LYS A 237 -10.76 -1.56 2.16
N GLU A 238 -10.03 -2.09 1.19
CA GLU A 238 -8.72 -2.71 1.38
C GLU A 238 -7.57 -1.71 1.21
N GLY A 239 -6.33 -2.14 1.44
CA GLY A 239 -5.16 -1.26 1.30
C GLY A 239 -4.97 -0.71 -0.12
N SER A 240 -5.30 -1.51 -1.15
CA SER A 240 -5.22 -1.08 -2.54
C SER A 240 -6.17 0.07 -2.89
N PHE A 241 -7.36 0.13 -2.27
CA PHE A 241 -8.32 1.23 -2.45
C PHE A 241 -7.65 2.60 -2.28
N TYR A 242 -6.95 2.79 -1.16
CA TYR A 242 -6.31 4.07 -0.84
C TYR A 242 -5.07 4.33 -1.70
N THR A 243 -4.36 3.27 -2.10
CA THR A 243 -3.21 3.39 -3.00
C THR A 243 -3.66 3.90 -4.36
N ILE A 244 -4.71 3.30 -4.92
CA ILE A 244 -5.30 3.70 -6.20
C ILE A 244 -5.81 5.12 -6.10
N LYS A 245 -6.56 5.45 -5.04
CA LYS A 245 -7.05 6.82 -4.78
C LYS A 245 -5.91 7.85 -4.85
N GLU A 246 -4.77 7.58 -4.21
CA GLU A 246 -3.61 8.47 -4.26
C GLU A 246 -2.96 8.54 -5.66
N VAL A 247 -2.60 7.39 -6.24
CA VAL A 247 -1.84 7.31 -7.51
C VAL A 247 -2.62 7.89 -8.67
N TRP A 248 -3.94 7.65 -8.69
CA TRP A 248 -4.85 8.14 -9.72
C TRP A 248 -5.49 9.48 -9.39
N SER A 249 -5.08 10.17 -8.33
CA SER A 249 -5.52 11.55 -8.09
C SER A 249 -5.29 12.42 -9.33
N PRO A 250 -6.29 13.21 -9.77
CA PRO A 250 -6.13 14.17 -10.85
C PRO A 250 -5.34 15.42 -10.41
N VAL A 251 -5.07 15.58 -9.12
CA VAL A 251 -4.11 16.56 -8.60
C VAL A 251 -2.88 15.79 -8.13
N PHE A 252 -1.80 15.88 -8.89
CA PHE A 252 -0.54 15.24 -8.53
C PHE A 252 0.36 16.23 -7.78
N ILE A 253 0.85 15.80 -6.62
CA ILE A 253 1.79 16.56 -5.80
C ILE A 253 3.17 15.91 -5.92
N GLU A 254 4.19 16.69 -6.30
CA GLU A 254 5.55 16.19 -6.32
C GLU A 254 6.03 15.80 -4.91
N LYS A 255 6.85 14.74 -4.81
CA LYS A 255 7.41 14.28 -3.54
C LYS A 255 8.11 15.45 -2.83
N ARG A 256 7.78 15.65 -1.55
CA ARG A 256 8.27 16.77 -0.74
C ARG A 256 8.56 16.31 0.69
N GLU A 257 9.72 16.73 1.20
CA GLU A 257 10.07 16.67 2.62
C GLU A 257 9.87 18.04 3.27
N ILE A 258 9.27 18.08 4.46
CA ILE A 258 9.04 19.33 5.18
C ILE A 258 10.20 19.60 6.11
N THR A 259 11.15 20.40 5.63
CA THR A 259 12.34 20.81 6.40
C THR A 259 12.13 22.14 7.11
N ALA A 260 13.07 22.54 7.97
CA ALA A 260 13.05 23.86 8.61
C ALA A 260 12.97 25.03 7.62
N GLY A 261 13.44 24.86 6.38
CA GLY A 261 13.39 25.86 5.31
C GLY A 261 12.11 25.84 4.46
N PHE A 262 11.12 25.01 4.79
CA PHE A 262 9.88 24.93 4.04
C PHE A 262 9.13 26.28 4.01
N ASP A 263 8.80 26.74 2.80
CA ASP A 263 8.18 28.04 2.52
C ASP A 263 6.65 27.96 2.34
N GLY A 264 6.04 26.82 2.64
CA GLY A 264 4.60 26.60 2.43
C GLY A 264 4.25 26.14 1.02
N SER A 265 5.22 25.88 0.14
CA SER A 265 4.92 25.60 -1.27
C SER A 265 4.89 24.15 -1.70
N PHE A 266 3.95 23.84 -2.60
CA PHE A 266 3.83 22.55 -3.28
C PHE A 266 3.87 22.72 -4.79
N LEU A 267 4.62 21.87 -5.47
CA LEU A 267 4.60 21.75 -6.93
C LEU A 267 3.48 20.77 -7.31
N LEU A 268 2.56 21.26 -8.13
CA LEU A 268 1.39 20.54 -8.58
C LEU A 268 1.43 20.32 -10.09
N GLU A 269 0.88 19.18 -10.51
CA GLU A 269 0.49 18.93 -11.89
C GLU A 269 -1.03 18.72 -11.95
N ASN A 270 -1.71 19.48 -12.80
CA ASN A 270 -3.13 19.29 -13.05
C ASN A 270 -3.31 18.16 -14.07
N ARG A 271 -3.79 17.00 -13.61
CA ARG A 271 -4.08 15.83 -14.44
C ARG A 271 -5.57 15.66 -14.77
N TYR A 272 -6.39 16.69 -14.56
CA TYR A 272 -7.74 16.74 -15.13
C TYR A 272 -7.68 17.04 -16.63
N ALA A 273 -8.67 16.52 -17.37
CA ALA A 273 -8.85 16.82 -18.79
C ALA A 273 -9.61 18.14 -19.03
N PHE A 274 -10.60 18.45 -18.18
CA PHE A 274 -11.54 19.57 -18.40
C PHE A 274 -11.64 20.56 -17.23
N THR A 275 -10.96 20.27 -16.11
CA THR A 275 -11.09 21.04 -14.87
C THR A 275 -9.81 21.81 -14.58
N ASN A 276 -9.93 23.10 -14.29
CA ASN A 276 -8.82 23.90 -13.77
C ASN A 276 -8.75 23.76 -12.25
N LEU A 277 -7.55 23.73 -11.67
CA LEU A 277 -7.39 23.58 -10.22
C LEU A 277 -7.94 24.75 -9.41
N ASN A 278 -8.18 25.92 -10.01
CA ASN A 278 -8.86 27.03 -9.34
C ASN A 278 -10.35 26.74 -9.02
N GLN A 279 -10.91 25.64 -9.54
CA GLN A 279 -12.26 25.15 -9.22
C GLN A 279 -12.25 24.12 -8.08
N CYS A 280 -11.08 23.61 -7.71
CA CYS A 280 -10.90 22.68 -6.60
C CYS A 280 -10.74 23.44 -5.27
N THR A 281 -10.92 22.74 -4.15
CA THR A 281 -10.64 23.30 -2.81
C THR A 281 -9.39 22.67 -2.22
N PHE A 282 -8.52 23.51 -1.64
CA PHE A 282 -7.30 23.09 -0.95
C PHE A 282 -7.40 23.47 0.52
N GLU A 283 -7.35 22.48 1.40
CA GLU A 283 -7.44 22.64 2.84
C GLU A 283 -6.18 22.08 3.48
N TRP A 284 -5.65 22.76 4.49
CA TRP A 284 -4.48 22.29 5.22
C TRP A 284 -4.79 22.15 6.70
N ARG A 285 -4.12 21.20 7.36
CA ARG A 285 -4.19 21.00 8.81
C ARG A 285 -2.81 20.71 9.37
N LEU A 286 -2.41 21.44 10.39
CA LEU A 286 -1.27 21.14 11.24
C LEU A 286 -1.77 20.41 12.49
N LYS A 287 -1.18 19.27 12.86
CA LYS A 287 -1.62 18.47 14.01
C LYS A 287 -0.45 18.14 14.93
N LYS A 288 -0.65 18.30 16.25
CA LYS A 288 0.19 17.66 17.26
C LYS A 288 -0.41 16.30 17.55
N HIS A 289 0.35 15.25 17.31
CA HIS A 289 -0.09 13.89 17.56
C HIS A 289 0.01 13.59 19.05
N LYS A 290 -1.13 13.29 19.64
CA LYS A 290 -1.23 12.82 21.01
C LYS A 290 -2.07 11.54 21.03
N VAL A 291 -1.75 10.65 21.95
CA VAL A 291 -2.59 9.50 22.28
C VAL A 291 -3.91 10.02 22.89
N GLY A 292 -5.06 9.64 22.31
CA GLY A 292 -6.40 10.08 22.74
C GLY A 292 -7.03 11.20 21.89
N ALA A 293 -8.19 11.71 22.33
CA ALA A 293 -9.10 12.52 21.49
C ALA A 293 -8.73 14.01 21.33
N ASP A 294 -7.85 14.56 22.17
CA ASP A 294 -7.58 16.02 22.22
C ASP A 294 -6.22 16.37 21.61
N ALA A 295 -6.09 16.18 20.29
CA ALA A 295 -4.93 16.65 19.54
C ALA A 295 -5.09 18.15 19.21
N GLU A 296 -4.15 18.99 19.68
CA GLU A 296 -4.07 20.38 19.24
C GLU A 296 -3.86 20.42 17.72
N PHE A 297 -4.68 21.20 17.02
CA PHE A 297 -4.56 21.38 15.58
C PHE A 297 -4.81 22.83 15.17
N LYS A 298 -4.21 23.22 14.06
CA LYS A 298 -4.57 24.42 13.29
C LYS A 298 -4.96 24.01 11.90
N ALA A 299 -5.90 24.71 11.29
CA ALA A 299 -6.33 24.43 9.94
C ALA A 299 -6.62 25.72 9.19
N GLY A 300 -6.59 25.65 7.87
CA GLY A 300 -6.93 26.74 6.99
C GLY A 300 -7.20 26.27 5.58
N LYS A 301 -7.50 27.23 4.71
CA LYS A 301 -7.63 27.01 3.28
C LYS A 301 -6.44 27.66 2.59
N ALA A 302 -6.01 27.08 1.48
CA ALA A 302 -5.07 27.70 0.56
C ALA A 302 -5.83 28.21 -0.65
N ASP A 303 -5.38 29.33 -1.22
CA ASP A 303 -5.96 29.85 -2.45
C ASP A 303 -5.71 28.87 -3.59
N ALA A 304 -6.78 28.45 -4.24
CA ALA A 304 -6.72 27.48 -5.31
C ALA A 304 -5.94 28.06 -6.51
N PRO A 305 -4.85 27.42 -6.95
CA PRO A 305 -3.98 27.99 -7.98
C PRO A 305 -4.63 27.84 -9.35
N ASN A 306 -4.48 28.86 -10.20
CA ASN A 306 -4.94 28.82 -11.59
C ASN A 306 -3.99 27.97 -12.44
N ILE A 307 -4.18 26.65 -12.42
CA ILE A 307 -3.40 25.67 -13.18
C ILE A 307 -4.38 24.97 -14.13
N LYS A 308 -4.28 25.24 -15.42
CA LYS A 308 -5.19 24.68 -16.43
C LYS A 308 -4.96 23.17 -16.61
N PRO A 309 -5.91 22.43 -17.21
CA PRO A 309 -5.70 21.03 -17.58
C PRO A 309 -4.32 20.78 -18.18
N PHE A 310 -3.63 19.76 -17.67
CA PHE A 310 -2.29 19.30 -18.09
C PHE A 310 -1.13 20.29 -17.87
N GLU A 311 -1.34 21.41 -17.17
CA GLU A 311 -0.27 22.32 -16.78
C GLU A 311 0.31 21.97 -15.40
N LYS A 312 1.52 22.47 -15.14
CA LYS A 312 2.18 22.42 -13.83
C LYS A 312 2.21 23.81 -13.21
N GLY A 313 2.17 23.88 -11.89
CA GLY A 313 2.21 25.14 -11.17
C GLY A 313 2.51 24.97 -9.69
N LYS A 314 2.39 26.08 -8.95
CA LYS A 314 2.70 26.16 -7.52
C LYS A 314 1.40 26.40 -6.73
N LEU A 315 1.17 25.60 -5.69
CA LEU A 315 0.24 25.93 -4.61
C LEU A 315 1.05 26.57 -3.48
N GLN A 316 0.58 27.72 -2.99
CA GLN A 316 1.13 28.39 -1.82
C GLN A 316 0.20 28.15 -0.63
N VAL A 317 0.73 27.60 0.46
CA VAL A 317 0.01 27.37 1.71
C VAL A 317 0.59 28.29 2.78
N ASP A 318 -0.22 29.24 3.24
CA ASP A 318 0.19 30.19 4.27
C ASP A 318 0.05 29.59 5.67
N LEU A 319 1.16 29.02 6.15
CA LEU A 319 1.24 28.42 7.47
C LEU A 319 1.53 29.48 8.55
N PRO A 320 0.98 29.33 9.76
CA PRO A 320 1.28 30.22 10.89
C PRO A 320 2.74 30.11 11.30
N ALA A 321 3.30 31.18 11.89
CA ALA A 321 4.73 31.25 12.23
C ALA A 321 5.23 30.10 13.14
N ASP A 322 4.35 29.51 13.93
CA ASP A 322 4.62 28.40 14.86
C ASP A 322 4.35 27.01 14.28
N TRP A 323 4.19 26.88 12.95
CA TRP A 323 3.89 25.59 12.30
C TRP A 323 4.90 24.49 12.63
N ARG A 324 6.17 24.85 12.89
CA ARG A 324 7.25 23.93 13.28
C ARG A 324 7.04 23.27 14.64
N SER A 325 6.08 23.73 15.43
CA SER A 325 5.72 23.13 16.72
C SER A 325 4.74 21.96 16.60
N PHE A 326 4.21 21.70 15.40
CA PHE A 326 3.30 20.60 15.11
C PHE A 326 4.06 19.37 14.61
N ASP A 327 3.42 18.20 14.65
CA ASP A 327 4.05 16.94 14.26
C ASP A 327 3.90 16.60 12.79
N ALA A 328 2.81 17.04 12.16
CA ALA A 328 2.57 16.83 10.74
C ALA A 328 1.70 17.93 10.12
N LEU A 329 1.93 18.15 8.83
CA LEU A 329 1.08 18.91 7.92
C LEU A 329 0.26 17.93 7.08
N TYR A 330 -1.04 18.17 6.99
CA TYR A 330 -1.94 17.48 6.08
C TYR A 330 -2.41 18.47 5.02
N LEU A 331 -2.48 18.03 3.78
CA LEU A 331 -3.05 18.76 2.65
C LEU A 331 -4.17 17.94 2.05
N THR A 332 -5.39 18.41 2.18
CA THR A 332 -6.59 17.80 1.62
C THR A 332 -6.98 18.56 0.36
N VAL A 333 -7.22 17.84 -0.72
CA VAL A 333 -7.77 18.41 -1.97
C VAL A 333 -9.14 17.83 -2.22
N LYS A 334 -10.11 18.70 -2.49
CA LYS A 334 -11.48 18.34 -2.88
C LYS A 334 -11.76 18.79 -4.30
N ASP A 335 -12.55 17.98 -5.00
CA ASP A 335 -13.01 18.27 -6.36
C ASP A 335 -14.03 19.42 -6.42
N VAL A 336 -14.54 19.69 -7.61
CA VAL A 336 -15.54 20.74 -7.88
C VAL A 336 -16.90 20.49 -7.20
N TYR A 337 -17.14 19.26 -6.74
CA TYR A 337 -18.35 18.86 -6.02
C TYR A 337 -18.12 18.79 -4.50
N GLY A 338 -16.92 19.13 -4.03
CA GLY A 338 -16.53 19.07 -2.62
C GLY A 338 -16.21 17.65 -2.13
N LYS A 339 -16.12 16.66 -3.02
CA LYS A 339 -15.68 15.29 -2.67
C LYS A 339 -14.16 15.26 -2.53
N GLU A 340 -13.66 14.56 -1.53
CA GLU A 340 -12.22 14.44 -1.30
C GLU A 340 -11.54 13.61 -2.40
N LEU A 341 -10.55 14.21 -3.08
CA LEU A 341 -9.66 13.51 -4.00
C LEU A 341 -8.62 12.71 -3.23
N PHE A 342 -7.93 13.35 -2.29
CA PHE A 342 -7.02 12.71 -1.34
C PHE A 342 -6.59 13.68 -0.23
N THR A 343 -6.06 13.12 0.86
CA THR A 343 -5.35 13.86 1.91
C THR A 343 -3.91 13.34 2.01
N TRP A 344 -2.94 14.17 1.63
CA TRP A 344 -1.52 13.89 1.79
C TRP A 344 -1.06 14.31 3.18
N SER A 345 -0.14 13.55 3.76
CA SER A 345 0.44 13.84 5.07
C SER A 345 1.95 13.97 4.98
N PHE A 346 2.50 14.95 5.69
CA PHE A 346 3.90 15.30 5.67
C PHE A 346 4.41 15.46 7.12
N PRO A 347 5.27 14.56 7.60
CA PRO A 347 5.91 14.72 8.91
C PRO A 347 6.68 16.04 9.00
N ILE A 348 6.55 16.71 10.15
CA ILE A 348 7.32 17.90 10.53
C ILE A 348 8.33 17.52 11.61
N THR A 349 7.85 16.79 12.63
CA THR A 349 8.71 16.19 13.66
C THR A 349 9.38 14.95 13.08
N LEU A 350 10.68 14.78 13.31
CA LEU A 350 11.47 13.59 12.93
C LEU A 350 11.55 12.57 14.10
N PRO A 351 11.87 11.29 13.84
CA PRO A 351 11.92 10.25 14.88
C PRO A 351 12.85 10.60 16.04
N ALA A 352 14.02 11.18 15.75
CA ALA A 352 14.97 11.62 16.76
C ALA A 352 14.35 12.61 17.78
N ALA A 353 13.52 13.55 17.30
CA ALA A 353 12.88 14.52 18.17
C ALA A 353 11.79 13.91 19.06
N ASP A 354 11.14 12.83 18.61
CA ASP A 354 10.23 12.06 19.45
C ASP A 354 10.99 11.15 20.43
N ALA A 355 12.06 10.52 19.99
CA ALA A 355 12.93 9.73 20.85
C ALA A 355 13.48 10.57 22.02
N ASP A 356 13.93 11.79 21.76
CA ASP A 356 14.42 12.71 22.80
C ASP A 356 13.34 13.09 23.83
N LYS A 357 12.07 13.15 23.43
CA LYS A 357 10.94 13.44 24.34
C LYS A 357 10.51 12.21 25.15
N ILE A 358 10.60 11.02 24.56
CA ILE A 358 10.02 9.79 25.12
C ILE A 358 11.04 9.00 25.96
N VAL A 359 12.30 8.93 25.52
CA VAL A 359 13.32 8.06 26.13
C VAL A 359 13.89 8.73 27.38
N VAL A 360 13.66 8.10 28.53
CA VAL A 360 14.23 8.56 29.81
C VAL A 360 15.57 7.89 30.01
N LYS A 361 16.65 8.67 30.22
CA LYS A 361 18.02 8.14 30.39
C LYS A 361 18.52 8.15 31.85
N THR A 362 17.88 8.90 32.74
CA THR A 362 18.37 9.12 34.11
C THR A 362 17.33 8.69 35.15
N ALA A 363 17.77 8.12 36.26
CA ALA A 363 16.98 7.90 37.47
C ALA A 363 17.92 7.79 38.68
N SER A 364 17.37 7.81 39.89
CA SER A 364 18.16 7.67 41.13
C SER A 364 18.73 6.26 41.35
N SER A 365 18.20 5.25 40.64
CA SER A 365 18.70 3.88 40.68
C SER A 365 20.01 3.73 39.91
N LYS A 366 20.94 2.93 40.44
CA LYS A 366 22.16 2.54 39.71
C LYS A 366 21.91 1.31 38.85
N VAL A 367 22.59 1.24 37.71
CA VAL A 367 22.66 0.02 36.91
C VAL A 367 23.61 -0.97 37.61
N ILE A 368 23.15 -2.19 37.83
CA ILE A 368 23.92 -3.25 38.49
C ILE A 368 24.12 -4.38 37.50
N LEU A 369 25.38 -4.66 37.15
CA LEU A 369 25.78 -5.83 36.37
C LEU A 369 26.16 -6.98 37.31
N LYS A 370 25.59 -8.15 37.06
CA LYS A 370 26.02 -9.43 37.61
C LYS A 370 26.43 -10.33 36.45
N GLU A 371 27.62 -10.90 36.53
CA GLU A 371 28.14 -11.77 35.49
C GLU A 371 28.06 -13.24 35.90
N ASP A 372 27.55 -14.06 35.00
CA ASP A 372 27.71 -15.51 35.02
C ASP A 372 28.62 -15.94 33.84
N ALA A 373 28.95 -17.22 33.75
CA ALA A 373 29.72 -17.82 32.66
C ALA A 373 29.04 -17.66 31.30
N LYS A 374 27.70 -17.64 31.25
CA LYS A 374 26.92 -17.62 29.99
C LYS A 374 26.16 -16.32 29.75
N VAL A 375 25.83 -15.55 30.79
CA VAL A 375 24.92 -14.41 30.69
C VAL A 375 25.43 -13.17 31.41
N TYR A 376 25.07 -12.00 30.88
CA TYR A 376 25.08 -10.74 31.60
C TYR A 376 23.69 -10.53 32.20
N GLN A 377 23.58 -10.51 33.52
CA GLN A 377 22.34 -10.15 34.21
C GLN A 377 22.43 -8.70 34.67
N VAL A 378 21.49 -7.86 34.26
CA VAL A 378 21.51 -6.42 34.49
C VAL A 378 20.25 -6.00 35.22
N LEU A 379 20.41 -5.33 36.36
CA LEU A 379 19.32 -4.73 37.11
C LEU A 379 19.37 -3.21 36.97
N ALA A 380 18.29 -2.59 36.50
CA ALA A 380 18.16 -1.14 36.39
C ALA A 380 16.72 -0.72 36.67
N ASN A 381 16.51 0.17 37.64
CA ASN A 381 15.20 0.72 38.01
C ASN A 381 14.06 -0.33 38.17
N GLY A 382 14.35 -1.47 38.79
CA GLY A 382 13.37 -2.55 38.99
C GLY A 382 13.14 -3.45 37.76
N ILE A 383 13.91 -3.27 36.69
CA ILE A 383 13.95 -4.14 35.51
C ILE A 383 15.15 -5.08 35.62
N ASP A 384 14.89 -6.37 35.41
CA ASP A 384 15.86 -7.46 35.37
C ASP A 384 15.99 -7.97 33.93
N LEU A 385 17.18 -7.80 33.36
CA LEU A 385 17.50 -8.06 31.97
C LEU A 385 18.57 -9.15 31.89
N THR A 386 18.36 -10.12 31.01
CA THR A 386 19.34 -11.18 30.77
C THR A 386 19.81 -11.13 29.33
N PHE A 387 21.11 -10.97 29.12
CA PHE A 387 21.74 -11.02 27.80
C PHE A 387 22.67 -12.22 27.69
N ASP A 388 22.66 -12.88 26.54
CA ASP A 388 23.61 -13.95 26.24
C ASP A 388 25.02 -13.39 25.98
N LYS A 389 26.06 -13.91 26.66
CA LYS A 389 27.45 -13.40 26.53
C LYS A 389 28.09 -13.74 25.20
N ILE A 390 27.60 -14.76 24.49
CA ILE A 390 28.19 -15.24 23.24
C ILE A 390 27.58 -14.48 22.06
N THR A 391 26.25 -14.39 22.04
CA THR A 391 25.46 -13.85 20.92
C THR A 391 25.04 -12.40 21.12
N GLY A 392 24.98 -11.92 22.37
CA GLY A 392 24.49 -10.59 22.74
C GLY A 392 22.98 -10.44 22.71
N LEU A 393 22.23 -11.52 22.47
CA LEU A 393 20.77 -11.48 22.41
C LEU A 393 20.16 -11.18 23.78
N LEU A 394 19.10 -10.38 23.78
CA LEU A 394 18.21 -10.21 24.94
C LEU A 394 17.40 -11.50 25.13
N GLN A 395 17.75 -12.30 26.13
CA GLN A 395 17.06 -13.55 26.46
C GLN A 395 15.80 -13.32 27.30
N GLN A 396 15.80 -12.29 28.15
CA GLN A 396 14.66 -12.00 29.02
C GLN A 396 14.63 -10.52 29.42
N ALA A 397 13.43 -9.95 29.45
CA ALA A 397 13.12 -8.75 30.21
C ALA A 397 12.04 -9.07 31.26
N LYS A 398 12.27 -8.65 32.50
CA LYS A 398 11.37 -8.90 33.63
C LYS A 398 11.25 -7.63 34.47
N ASN A 399 10.04 -7.34 34.93
CA ASN A 399 9.77 -6.28 35.89
C ASN A 399 8.99 -6.85 37.10
N ALA A 400 8.44 -5.99 37.95
CA ALA A 400 7.67 -6.41 39.13
C ALA A 400 6.40 -7.23 38.81
N LYS A 401 5.79 -7.07 37.62
CA LYS A 401 4.63 -7.86 37.16
C LYS A 401 5.02 -9.21 36.58
N GLY A 402 6.31 -9.48 36.35
CA GLY A 402 6.82 -10.74 35.83
C GLY A 402 7.58 -10.58 34.51
N VAL A 403 7.76 -11.70 33.80
CA VAL A 403 8.48 -11.72 32.52
C VAL A 403 7.61 -11.07 31.44
N ILE A 404 8.21 -10.19 30.65
CA ILE A 404 7.60 -9.63 29.45
C ILE A 404 7.94 -10.59 28.31
N PRO A 405 6.95 -11.08 27.54
CA PRO A 405 7.18 -12.13 26.56
C PRO A 405 7.79 -11.57 25.26
N PHE A 406 8.85 -10.77 25.37
CA PHE A 406 9.64 -10.19 24.28
C PHE A 406 11.11 -10.56 24.47
N SER A 407 11.67 -11.37 23.58
CA SER A 407 13.00 -11.96 23.76
C SER A 407 13.65 -12.39 22.44
N ASN A 408 14.78 -13.10 22.55
CA ASN A 408 15.49 -13.77 21.46
C ASN A 408 15.82 -12.83 20.28
N GLY A 409 16.26 -11.60 20.57
CA GLY A 409 16.68 -10.65 19.56
C GLY A 409 17.76 -9.69 20.05
N PRO A 410 18.38 -8.93 19.13
CA PRO A 410 18.05 -8.87 17.71
C PRO A 410 18.67 -10.02 16.91
N ILE A 411 17.89 -10.64 16.01
CA ILE A 411 18.39 -11.59 15.02
C ILE A 411 18.35 -10.94 13.64
N LEU A 412 19.51 -10.80 13.00
CA LEU A 412 19.63 -10.29 11.63
C LEU A 412 18.90 -11.19 10.63
N GLN A 413 18.18 -10.56 9.71
CA GLN A 413 17.38 -11.17 8.66
C GLN A 413 17.98 -10.88 7.29
N GLU A 414 18.16 -11.92 6.47
CA GLU A 414 19.00 -11.90 5.26
C GLU A 414 20.37 -11.24 5.52
N GLY A 415 20.94 -11.53 6.69
CA GLY A 415 22.20 -11.04 7.19
C GLY A 415 22.88 -12.08 8.08
N VAL A 416 24.19 -11.90 8.31
CA VAL A 416 24.98 -12.85 9.11
C VAL A 416 25.01 -12.42 10.57
N ASN A 417 24.51 -13.28 11.47
CA ASN A 417 24.57 -13.06 12.92
C ASN A 417 25.97 -13.39 13.48
N ASN A 418 26.97 -12.56 13.14
CA ASN A 418 28.38 -12.75 13.52
C ASN A 418 28.86 -11.80 14.63
N PHE A 419 27.96 -11.29 15.48
CA PHE A 419 28.37 -10.53 16.66
C PHE A 419 29.23 -11.40 17.58
N LYS A 420 30.40 -10.92 18.00
CA LYS A 420 31.34 -11.68 18.85
C LYS A 420 32.10 -10.78 19.81
N ASN A 421 32.77 -11.42 20.76
CA ASN A 421 33.71 -10.79 21.71
C ASN A 421 33.04 -9.66 22.51
N PHE A 422 31.86 -9.94 23.06
CA PHE A 422 31.13 -8.96 23.86
C PHE A 422 31.89 -8.59 25.12
N THR A 423 31.96 -7.29 25.37
CA THR A 423 32.48 -6.71 26.62
C THR A 423 31.41 -5.89 27.28
N ALA A 424 31.42 -5.84 28.61
CA ALA A 424 30.56 -4.99 29.41
C ALA A 424 31.41 -3.95 30.14
N LYS A 425 31.05 -2.67 30.04
CA LYS A 425 31.74 -1.57 30.73
C LYS A 425 30.75 -0.53 31.21
N MET A 426 31.04 0.07 32.36
CA MET A 426 30.34 1.27 32.79
C MET A 426 30.87 2.47 32.00
N ASP A 427 29.97 3.23 31.40
CA ASP A 427 30.22 4.54 30.81
C ASP A 427 29.43 5.58 31.62
N SER A 428 30.12 6.25 32.53
CA SER A 428 29.50 7.06 33.58
C SER A 428 28.50 6.23 34.40
N GLU A 429 27.19 6.52 34.33
CA GLU A 429 26.14 5.79 35.04
C GLU A 429 25.46 4.72 34.17
N ASN A 430 25.78 4.65 32.88
CA ASN A 430 25.19 3.71 31.94
C ASN A 430 26.05 2.45 31.84
N LEU A 431 25.42 1.30 31.63
CA LEU A 431 26.14 0.08 31.27
C LEU A 431 26.13 -0.10 29.77
N VAL A 432 27.30 -0.28 29.16
CA VAL A 432 27.45 -0.57 27.73
C VAL A 432 27.92 -2.02 27.57
N ILE A 433 27.11 -2.84 26.88
CA ILE A 433 27.45 -4.20 26.46
C ILE A 433 27.60 -4.19 24.94
N SER A 434 28.81 -4.38 24.41
CA SER A 434 29.08 -4.22 22.98
C SER A 434 29.95 -5.33 22.41
N SER A 435 29.60 -5.82 21.22
CA SER A 435 30.45 -6.69 20.41
C SER A 435 31.64 -5.93 19.84
N LYS A 436 32.73 -6.63 19.52
CA LYS A 436 33.89 -6.03 18.85
C LYS A 436 33.76 -6.12 17.33
N PHE A 437 33.96 -5.01 16.63
CA PHE A 437 34.09 -5.03 15.17
C PHE A 437 35.40 -5.74 14.76
N ASP A 438 35.27 -6.68 13.84
CA ASP A 438 36.40 -7.27 13.10
C ASP A 438 36.00 -7.46 11.63
N LYS A 439 36.77 -6.87 10.72
CA LYS A 439 36.46 -6.88 9.27
C LYS A 439 36.35 -8.29 8.68
N LYS A 440 37.04 -9.29 9.25
CA LYS A 440 37.12 -10.65 8.71
C LYS A 440 36.12 -11.60 9.36
N GLU A 441 35.89 -11.46 10.66
CA GLU A 441 35.13 -12.46 11.43
C GLU A 441 33.79 -11.96 11.99
N SER A 442 33.69 -10.66 12.29
CA SER A 442 32.56 -10.05 13.01
C SER A 442 32.37 -8.60 12.58
N TRP A 443 32.00 -8.40 11.31
CA TRP A 443 31.87 -7.08 10.69
C TRP A 443 30.52 -6.41 10.98
N ASN A 444 29.55 -7.16 11.50
CA ASN A 444 28.34 -6.59 12.08
C ASN A 444 28.58 -6.36 13.58
N THR A 445 27.99 -5.30 14.12
CA THR A 445 28.14 -4.95 15.54
C THR A 445 26.80 -4.75 16.22
N LEU A 446 26.73 -5.17 17.47
CA LEU A 446 25.60 -4.99 18.38
C LEU A 446 26.09 -4.32 19.65
N GLN A 447 25.42 -3.24 20.05
CA GLN A 447 25.64 -2.55 21.31
C GLN A 447 24.31 -2.37 22.04
N TRP A 448 24.29 -2.75 23.30
CA TRP A 448 23.27 -2.39 24.27
C TRP A 448 23.81 -1.33 25.21
N THR A 449 23.07 -0.24 25.39
CA THR A 449 23.28 0.73 26.46
C THR A 449 22.10 0.68 27.41
N ILE A 450 22.34 0.30 28.65
CA ILE A 450 21.33 0.24 29.71
C ILE A 450 21.46 1.50 30.55
N TYR A 451 20.38 2.26 30.63
CA TYR A 451 20.30 3.52 31.34
C TYR A 451 19.88 3.31 32.81
N PRO A 452 20.29 4.20 33.74
CA PRO A 452 19.82 4.24 35.13
C PRO A 452 18.30 4.16 35.29
N SER A 453 17.55 4.71 34.33
CA SER A 453 16.08 4.69 34.26
C SER A 453 15.45 3.31 34.00
N GLY A 454 16.24 2.31 33.61
CA GLY A 454 15.76 1.02 33.14
C GLY A 454 15.44 0.97 31.65
N TRP A 455 15.55 2.09 30.91
CA TRP A 455 15.50 2.09 29.45
C TRP A 455 16.73 1.42 28.86
N LEU A 456 16.55 0.78 27.70
CA LEU A 456 17.64 0.20 26.93
C LEU A 456 17.72 0.89 25.58
N LYS A 457 18.93 1.21 25.11
CA LYS A 457 19.21 1.52 23.71
C LYS A 457 19.94 0.36 23.08
N MET A 458 19.47 -0.07 21.93
CA MET A 458 20.13 -1.05 21.06
C MET A 458 20.61 -0.34 19.80
N GLU A 459 21.86 -0.57 19.44
CA GLU A 459 22.46 -0.11 18.20
C GLU A 459 23.02 -1.32 17.46
N VAL A 460 22.53 -1.51 16.23
CA VAL A 460 23.03 -2.55 15.33
C VAL A 460 23.54 -1.89 14.07
N LYS A 461 24.82 -2.11 13.77
CA LYS A 461 25.41 -1.78 12.47
C LYS A 461 25.68 -3.06 11.72
N TYR A 462 25.11 -3.21 10.54
CA TYR A 462 25.19 -4.47 9.82
C TYR A 462 25.18 -4.34 8.30
N PHE A 463 25.55 -5.42 7.65
CA PHE A 463 25.49 -5.59 6.20
C PHE A 463 24.61 -6.80 5.90
N PRO A 464 23.76 -6.73 4.87
CA PRO A 464 23.09 -7.90 4.32
C PRO A 464 24.10 -8.98 3.91
N SER A 465 23.66 -10.23 3.86
CA SER A 465 24.49 -11.36 3.45
C SER A 465 24.75 -11.36 1.93
N GLU A 466 23.80 -10.82 1.16
CA GLU A 466 23.81 -10.81 -0.29
C GLU A 466 23.59 -9.39 -0.84
N TYR A 467 23.99 -9.15 -2.09
CA TYR A 467 23.79 -7.86 -2.76
C TYR A 467 22.30 -7.58 -3.04
N PHE A 468 21.53 -8.63 -3.34
CA PHE A 468 20.08 -8.57 -3.54
C PHE A 468 19.36 -9.22 -2.37
N THR A 469 18.46 -8.48 -1.72
CA THR A 469 17.70 -8.97 -0.58
C THR A 469 16.19 -8.81 -0.76
N THR A 470 15.42 -9.79 -0.29
CA THR A 470 13.95 -9.74 -0.31
C THR A 470 13.47 -8.75 0.75
N PHE A 471 14.05 -8.85 1.94
CA PHE A 471 13.85 -7.96 3.09
C PHE A 471 15.12 -7.94 3.93
N VAL A 472 15.28 -6.93 4.78
CA VAL A 472 16.48 -6.83 5.63
C VAL A 472 16.19 -6.05 6.90
N GLY A 473 16.58 -6.60 8.06
CA GLY A 473 16.21 -6.04 9.36
C GLY A 473 16.55 -6.94 10.54
N LEU A 474 15.89 -6.68 11.66
CA LEU A 474 16.08 -7.34 12.96
C LEU A 474 14.78 -7.98 13.44
N ASN A 475 14.88 -9.20 13.94
CA ASN A 475 13.76 -9.96 14.52
C ASN A 475 13.87 -10.14 16.02
N PHE A 476 12.70 -10.25 16.64
CA PHE A 476 12.48 -10.61 18.03
C PHE A 476 11.35 -11.64 18.13
N SER A 477 11.39 -12.46 19.17
CA SER A 477 10.31 -13.38 19.54
C SER A 477 9.29 -12.67 20.43
N TYR A 478 8.02 -12.87 20.11
CA TYR A 478 6.88 -12.45 20.91
C TYR A 478 5.69 -13.36 20.60
N PRO A 479 5.16 -14.14 21.56
CA PRO A 479 4.03 -15.03 21.31
C PRO A 479 2.81 -14.25 20.79
N GLU A 480 2.34 -14.56 19.59
CA GLU A 480 1.17 -13.92 18.99
C GLU A 480 -0.07 -14.07 19.88
N THR A 481 -0.20 -15.18 20.61
CA THR A 481 -1.27 -15.40 21.58
C THR A 481 -1.27 -14.39 22.73
N GLU A 482 -0.19 -13.64 22.96
CA GLU A 482 -0.10 -12.62 24.01
C GLU A 482 -0.53 -11.23 23.53
N ILE A 483 -0.58 -10.94 22.23
CA ILE A 483 -0.91 -9.58 21.76
C ILE A 483 -2.42 -9.31 21.85
N LYS A 484 -2.80 -8.11 22.30
CA LYS A 484 -4.19 -7.60 22.22
C LYS A 484 -4.32 -6.52 21.16
N SER A 485 -3.37 -5.60 21.14
CA SER A 485 -3.35 -4.47 20.23
C SER A 485 -1.96 -3.82 20.18
N VAL A 486 -1.78 -2.91 19.24
CA VAL A 486 -0.67 -1.96 19.26
C VAL A 486 -1.20 -0.54 19.16
N GLU A 487 -0.45 0.40 19.71
CA GLU A 487 -0.57 1.82 19.39
C GLU A 487 0.78 2.30 18.88
N TYR A 488 0.84 2.88 17.68
CA TYR A 488 2.12 3.29 17.09
C TYR A 488 1.99 4.62 16.36
N LYS A 489 3.10 5.36 16.27
CA LYS A 489 3.23 6.54 15.41
C LYS A 489 4.03 6.18 14.17
N GLY A 490 3.46 6.46 13.00
CA GLY A 490 4.02 6.15 11.69
C GLY A 490 2.97 6.22 10.58
N ASN A 491 3.28 5.63 9.43
CA ASN A 491 2.34 5.56 8.31
C ASN A 491 1.39 4.37 8.49
N GLY A 492 0.09 4.62 8.31
CA GLY A 492 -0.94 3.62 8.52
C GLY A 492 -2.32 4.05 8.00
N PRO A 493 -3.40 3.36 8.42
CA PRO A 493 -3.39 2.19 9.31
C PRO A 493 -3.12 0.86 8.60
N TYR A 494 -3.27 0.84 7.26
CA TYR A 494 -3.10 -0.35 6.43
C TYR A 494 -1.63 -0.76 6.31
N ARG A 495 -1.39 -2.06 6.12
CA ARG A 495 -0.04 -2.56 5.83
C ARG A 495 0.43 -2.08 4.45
N VAL A 496 1.75 -2.05 4.24
CA VAL A 496 2.40 -1.68 2.99
C VAL A 496 3.27 -2.82 2.43
N TRP A 497 3.58 -2.71 1.14
CA TRP A 497 4.56 -3.55 0.44
C TRP A 497 5.60 -2.66 -0.22
N LYS A 498 6.77 -3.21 -0.57
CA LYS A 498 7.79 -2.41 -1.28
C LYS A 498 7.25 -1.75 -2.56
N ASN A 499 6.35 -2.44 -3.28
CA ASN A 499 5.65 -1.95 -4.46
C ASN A 499 4.23 -1.39 -4.19
N ARG A 500 3.89 -1.12 -2.92
CA ARG A 500 2.63 -0.48 -2.49
C ARG A 500 2.85 0.36 -1.23
N MET A 501 3.51 1.51 -1.40
CA MET A 501 3.86 2.42 -0.29
C MET A 501 2.84 3.55 -0.09
N LYS A 502 2.12 3.91 -1.16
CA LYS A 502 1.09 4.95 -1.19
C LYS A 502 -0.22 4.48 -0.56
N GLY A 503 -1.12 5.43 -0.29
CA GLY A 503 -2.43 5.19 0.33
C GLY A 503 -2.41 5.17 1.86
N THR A 504 -1.29 5.55 2.47
CA THR A 504 -1.16 5.64 3.94
C THR A 504 -1.17 7.09 4.41
N GLU A 505 -1.59 7.29 5.66
CA GLU A 505 -1.50 8.58 6.34
C GLU A 505 -0.50 8.46 7.51
N PHE A 506 0.33 9.49 7.70
CA PHE A 506 1.20 9.61 8.86
C PHE A 506 0.40 10.08 10.07
N GLY A 507 0.48 9.35 11.19
CA GLY A 507 -0.29 9.65 12.38
C GLY A 507 0.00 8.70 13.54
N ILE A 508 -0.89 8.71 14.54
CA ILE A 508 -0.93 7.69 15.60
C ILE A 508 -2.10 6.76 15.31
N TRP A 509 -1.82 5.46 15.31
CA TRP A 509 -2.77 4.41 14.97
C TRP A 509 -2.89 3.44 16.13
N LYS A 510 -4.12 3.20 16.58
CA LYS A 510 -4.45 2.07 17.45
C LYS A 510 -5.02 0.94 16.61
N LYS A 511 -4.39 -0.24 16.69
CA LYS A 511 -4.80 -1.43 15.95
C LYS A 511 -5.09 -2.56 16.92
N ASP A 512 -6.36 -2.90 17.06
CA ASP A 512 -6.75 -4.10 17.77
C ASP A 512 -6.40 -5.35 16.95
N TYR A 513 -5.98 -6.41 17.64
CA TYR A 513 -5.56 -7.64 17.00
C TYR A 513 -6.68 -8.24 16.15
N ASN A 514 -6.33 -8.60 14.92
CA ASN A 514 -7.11 -9.45 14.02
C ASN A 514 -6.15 -10.32 13.21
N ASP A 515 -6.64 -11.42 12.66
CA ASP A 515 -5.87 -12.33 11.81
C ASP A 515 -6.43 -12.37 10.37
N SER A 516 -6.87 -11.21 9.89
CA SER A 516 -7.49 -11.07 8.58
C SER A 516 -6.51 -11.43 7.47
N ALA A 517 -6.91 -12.37 6.62
CA ALA A 517 -6.34 -12.57 5.30
C ALA A 517 -7.20 -11.81 4.29
N THR A 518 -6.55 -11.10 3.37
CA THR A 518 -7.24 -10.26 2.39
C THR A 518 -7.94 -11.13 1.36
N GLY A 519 -9.15 -10.74 0.96
CA GLY A 519 -10.05 -11.56 0.13
C GLY A 519 -10.72 -12.74 0.86
N GLU A 520 -10.52 -12.90 2.18
CA GLU A 520 -11.15 -13.97 2.98
C GLU A 520 -12.10 -13.46 4.07
N PRO A 521 -13.14 -14.25 4.43
CA PRO A 521 -13.93 -13.98 5.62
C PRO A 521 -13.06 -13.87 6.89
N ALA A 522 -13.25 -12.88 7.73
CA ALA A 522 -14.39 -11.95 7.81
C ALA A 522 -14.17 -10.53 7.20
N TRP A 523 -13.23 -10.33 6.26
CA TRP A 523 -12.88 -9.01 5.68
C TRP A 523 -12.73 -7.89 6.72
N GLN A 524 -12.04 -8.19 7.83
CA GLN A 524 -11.82 -7.22 8.90
C GLN A 524 -10.59 -6.36 8.60
N TYR A 525 -10.82 -5.13 8.13
CA TYR A 525 -9.79 -4.15 7.85
C TYR A 525 -9.81 -2.97 8.86
N PRO A 526 -8.67 -2.29 9.08
CA PRO A 526 -7.33 -2.58 8.55
C PRO A 526 -6.73 -3.86 9.17
N GLU A 527 -5.96 -4.60 8.38
CA GLU A 527 -5.30 -5.82 8.83
C GLU A 527 -4.31 -5.50 9.95
N PHE A 528 -4.28 -6.30 11.01
CA PHE A 528 -3.31 -6.10 12.09
C PHE A 528 -1.89 -6.41 11.62
N LYS A 529 -1.71 -7.55 10.95
CA LYS A 529 -0.40 -8.12 10.61
C LYS A 529 0.21 -7.54 9.34
N GLY A 530 1.54 -7.62 9.21
CA GLY A 530 2.30 -7.15 8.04
C GLY A 530 3.20 -5.95 8.34
N TYR A 531 3.67 -5.28 7.28
CA TYR A 531 4.61 -4.15 7.38
C TYR A 531 3.90 -2.80 7.49
N HIS A 532 4.44 -1.89 8.30
CA HIS A 532 4.04 -0.48 8.45
C HIS A 532 5.28 0.38 8.31
N SER A 533 5.20 1.45 7.52
CA SER A 533 6.38 2.27 7.19
C SER A 533 6.55 3.45 8.14
N ASN A 534 7.79 3.96 8.20
CA ASN A 534 8.15 5.18 8.92
C ASN A 534 7.71 5.16 10.40
N MET A 535 8.03 4.08 11.12
CA MET A 535 7.74 3.93 12.54
C MET A 535 8.61 4.89 13.37
N TYR A 536 7.98 5.65 14.26
CA TYR A 536 8.66 6.50 15.25
C TYR A 536 8.72 5.79 16.60
N TRP A 537 7.59 5.22 17.01
CA TRP A 537 7.47 4.39 18.20
C TRP A 537 6.25 3.47 18.08
N CYS A 538 6.28 2.36 18.83
CA CYS A 538 5.20 1.41 18.95
C CYS A 538 5.07 0.94 20.40
N GLU A 539 3.87 1.02 20.94
CA GLU A 539 3.45 0.46 22.22
C GLU A 539 2.71 -0.86 21.96
N PHE A 540 3.30 -1.94 22.45
CA PHE A 540 2.75 -3.29 22.31
C PHE A 540 1.91 -3.61 23.53
N ILE A 541 0.61 -3.74 23.33
CA ILE A 541 -0.36 -3.94 24.41
C ILE A 541 -0.69 -5.44 24.47
N GLY A 542 -0.04 -6.13 25.40
CA GLY A 542 -0.23 -7.56 25.61
C GLY A 542 -1.37 -7.90 26.57
N LYS A 543 -1.67 -9.20 26.68
CA LYS A 543 -2.62 -9.74 27.65
C LYS A 543 -2.11 -9.61 29.07
N SER A 544 -0.82 -9.92 29.27
CA SER A 544 -0.11 -9.89 30.54
C SER A 544 0.51 -8.52 30.84
N GLN A 545 1.25 -7.95 29.88
CA GLN A 545 2.03 -6.72 30.06
C GLN A 545 2.10 -5.87 28.80
N THR A 546 2.45 -4.59 28.97
CA THR A 546 2.70 -3.63 27.87
C THR A 546 4.17 -3.23 27.87
N PHE A 547 4.74 -3.01 26.70
CA PHE A 547 6.09 -2.44 26.54
C PHE A 547 6.14 -1.50 25.34
N LYS A 548 7.14 -0.62 25.31
CA LYS A 548 7.30 0.37 24.24
C LYS A 548 8.65 0.22 23.54
N VAL A 549 8.62 0.38 22.22
CA VAL A 549 9.81 0.49 21.37
C VAL A 549 9.78 1.85 20.66
N VAL A 550 10.92 2.53 20.64
CA VAL A 550 11.10 3.85 20.00
C VAL A 550 12.31 3.79 19.08
N THR A 551 12.34 4.55 18.00
CA THR A 551 13.54 4.73 17.19
C THR A 551 13.84 6.21 16.99
N ASP A 552 15.12 6.55 16.86
CA ASP A 552 15.58 7.88 16.44
C ASP A 552 15.94 7.91 14.94
N ARG A 553 15.68 6.82 14.21
CA ARG A 553 15.98 6.67 12.79
C ARG A 553 14.74 6.83 11.93
N GLU A 554 14.90 7.52 10.83
CA GLU A 554 13.91 7.59 9.74
C GLU A 554 13.84 6.26 8.99
N ASP A 555 12.75 6.05 8.25
CA ASP A 555 12.54 4.92 7.35
C ASP A 555 12.60 3.52 7.99
N VAL A 556 12.45 3.43 9.31
CA VAL A 556 12.30 2.14 9.99
C VAL A 556 10.90 1.59 9.73
N PHE A 557 10.83 0.41 9.13
CA PHE A 557 9.57 -0.31 9.01
C PHE A 557 9.33 -1.15 10.26
N LEU A 558 8.09 -1.16 10.74
CA LEU A 558 7.60 -2.09 11.74
C LEU A 558 6.95 -3.28 11.02
N ARG A 559 7.25 -4.50 11.46
CA ARG A 559 6.46 -5.68 11.09
C ARG A 559 5.77 -6.25 12.31
N LEU A 560 4.45 -6.41 12.19
CA LEU A 560 3.61 -7.10 13.16
C LEU A 560 3.27 -8.50 12.62
N PHE A 561 3.99 -9.53 13.08
CA PHE A 561 3.74 -10.95 12.77
C PHE A 561 3.76 -11.28 11.26
N THR A 562 3.64 -12.57 10.94
CA THR A 562 3.42 -13.03 9.56
C THR A 562 1.92 -13.01 9.29
N PRO A 563 1.42 -12.24 8.30
CA PRO A 563 0.07 -12.41 7.81
C PRO A 563 -0.22 -13.87 7.46
N LYS A 564 -1.43 -14.33 7.79
CA LYS A 564 -1.89 -15.64 7.36
C LYS A 564 -1.86 -15.73 5.84
N LYS A 565 -1.35 -16.84 5.31
CA LYS A 565 -1.40 -17.14 3.88
C LYS A 565 -2.85 -17.44 3.47
N SER A 566 -3.32 -16.85 2.37
CA SER A 566 -4.65 -17.14 1.82
C SER A 566 -4.76 -18.60 1.38
N LYS A 567 -5.98 -19.15 1.40
CA LYS A 567 -6.29 -20.53 1.01
C LYS A 567 -6.25 -20.71 -0.50
N ASP A 568 -6.01 -21.95 -0.92
CA ASP A 568 -6.17 -22.40 -2.32
C ASP A 568 -5.49 -21.51 -3.37
N THR A 569 -4.26 -21.10 -3.09
CA THR A 569 -3.44 -20.34 -4.03
C THR A 569 -2.80 -21.28 -5.06
N GLU A 570 -3.48 -21.54 -6.18
CA GLU A 570 -2.87 -22.23 -7.33
C GLU A 570 -1.59 -21.49 -7.80
N TYR A 571 -1.58 -20.17 -7.61
CA TYR A 571 -0.45 -19.28 -7.89
C TYR A 571 0.10 -18.67 -6.59
N ASP A 572 1.39 -18.90 -6.28
CA ASP A 572 2.00 -18.45 -5.01
C ASP A 572 2.71 -17.08 -5.09
N ASN A 573 2.45 -16.30 -6.14
CA ASN A 573 3.04 -14.97 -6.31
C ASN A 573 2.54 -13.95 -5.27
N MET A 574 1.39 -14.24 -4.65
CA MET A 574 0.68 -13.42 -3.68
C MET A 574 1.17 -13.57 -2.24
N SER A 575 2.11 -14.46 -2.00
CA SER A 575 2.64 -14.76 -0.67
C SER A 575 4.02 -14.12 -0.52
N PRO A 576 4.11 -12.84 -0.11
CA PRO A 576 5.41 -12.22 0.10
C PRO A 576 6.18 -12.98 1.18
N THR A 577 7.49 -13.11 1.00
CA THR A 577 8.33 -13.73 2.02
C THR A 577 8.44 -12.82 3.23
N PHE A 578 8.41 -13.39 4.43
CA PHE A 578 8.53 -12.67 5.69
C PHE A 578 9.75 -13.14 6.50
N PRO A 579 10.27 -12.28 7.39
CA PRO A 579 11.25 -12.68 8.39
C PRO A 579 10.75 -13.80 9.31
N THR A 580 11.66 -14.59 9.87
CA THR A 580 11.33 -15.78 10.67
C THR A 580 10.81 -15.53 12.10
N GLY A 581 10.91 -14.30 12.62
CA GLY A 581 10.47 -13.92 13.97
C GLY A 581 9.05 -13.34 13.99
N ASP A 582 8.62 -12.92 15.18
CA ASP A 582 7.24 -12.46 15.42
C ASP A 582 7.11 -10.94 15.26
N ILE A 583 8.01 -10.18 15.85
CA ILE A 583 8.09 -8.72 15.70
C ILE A 583 9.40 -8.39 15.00
N SER A 584 9.33 -7.55 13.97
CA SER A 584 10.53 -7.13 13.25
C SER A 584 10.60 -5.62 13.08
N PHE A 585 11.83 -5.11 13.04
CA PHE A 585 12.14 -3.75 12.64
C PHE A 585 13.04 -3.85 11.41
N MET A 586 12.68 -3.21 10.31
CA MET A 586 13.29 -3.45 9.00
C MET A 586 13.84 -2.17 8.39
N ASN A 587 14.93 -2.31 7.65
CA ASN A 587 15.43 -1.29 6.72
C ASN A 587 14.96 -1.54 5.28
N GLY A 588 14.53 -2.76 4.96
CA GLY A 588 13.92 -3.11 3.68
C GLY A 588 12.87 -4.20 3.86
N ILE A 589 11.80 -4.11 3.08
CA ILE A 589 10.65 -5.02 3.12
C ILE A 589 10.43 -5.68 1.75
N SER A 590 9.63 -6.73 1.75
CA SER A 590 9.27 -7.49 0.55
C SER A 590 8.25 -6.75 -0.31
N ALA A 591 8.35 -6.95 -1.63
CA ALA A 591 7.26 -6.67 -2.57
C ALA A 591 6.26 -7.85 -2.59
N ILE A 592 5.05 -7.59 -3.10
CA ILE A 592 4.02 -8.61 -3.36
C ILE A 592 3.79 -8.76 -4.86
N GLY A 593 3.43 -9.95 -5.33
CA GLY A 593 3.08 -10.20 -6.73
C GLY A 593 1.59 -9.95 -7.03
N THR A 594 1.15 -10.51 -8.15
CA THR A 594 -0.24 -10.59 -8.60
C THR A 594 -0.60 -12.06 -8.88
N LYS A 595 -1.87 -12.40 -9.13
CA LYS A 595 -2.24 -13.78 -9.57
C LYS A 595 -1.36 -14.27 -10.71
N THR A 596 -1.08 -13.40 -11.68
CA THR A 596 -0.40 -13.75 -12.94
C THR A 596 1.07 -13.37 -12.97
N GLN A 597 1.56 -12.57 -12.02
CA GLN A 597 2.89 -11.95 -12.09
C GLN A 597 3.66 -12.05 -10.77
N LYS A 598 4.96 -12.31 -10.87
CA LYS A 598 5.87 -12.22 -9.72
C LYS A 598 6.10 -10.76 -9.34
N PRO A 599 6.47 -10.45 -8.08
CA PRO A 599 6.76 -9.08 -7.68
C PRO A 599 7.73 -8.36 -8.62
N GLU A 600 8.81 -9.03 -9.03
CA GLU A 600 9.88 -8.42 -9.86
C GLU A 600 9.43 -8.06 -11.28
N THR A 601 8.30 -8.59 -11.74
CA THR A 601 7.75 -8.29 -13.07
C THR A 601 6.70 -7.18 -13.04
N THR A 602 6.40 -6.63 -11.86
CA THR A 602 5.43 -5.52 -11.67
C THR A 602 6.05 -4.12 -11.74
N GLY A 603 7.36 -4.02 -11.97
CA GLY A 603 8.08 -2.75 -12.11
C GLY A 603 9.26 -2.59 -11.14
N PRO A 604 10.00 -1.47 -11.23
CA PRO A 604 11.18 -1.22 -10.41
C PRO A 604 10.96 -1.38 -8.90
N MET A 605 9.81 -0.96 -8.37
CA MET A 605 9.49 -1.10 -6.94
C MET A 605 9.27 -2.56 -6.53
N GLY A 606 8.90 -3.42 -7.48
CA GLY A 606 8.69 -4.85 -7.27
C GLY A 606 9.98 -5.69 -7.20
N MET A 607 11.12 -5.14 -7.66
CA MET A 607 12.41 -5.83 -7.62
C MET A 607 12.90 -6.05 -6.18
N LYS A 608 13.91 -6.90 -5.99
CA LYS A 608 14.61 -7.04 -4.69
C LYS A 608 15.24 -5.73 -4.22
N ASN A 609 15.44 -5.59 -2.92
CA ASN A 609 16.28 -4.54 -2.35
C ASN A 609 17.73 -4.76 -2.78
N ILE A 610 18.47 -3.67 -2.98
CA ILE A 610 19.86 -3.71 -3.39
C ILE A 610 20.68 -3.00 -2.33
N TYR A 611 21.78 -3.62 -1.93
CA TYR A 611 22.69 -3.01 -0.98
C TYR A 611 24.14 -3.35 -1.31
N TYR A 612 24.95 -2.30 -1.49
CA TYR A 612 26.36 -2.44 -1.83
C TYR A 612 27.24 -2.31 -0.58
N ASP A 613 27.94 -3.39 -0.25
CA ASP A 613 28.64 -3.58 1.02
C ASP A 613 30.16 -3.36 0.93
N PHE A 614 30.63 -2.56 -0.05
CA PHE A 614 32.05 -2.40 -0.40
C PHE A 614 32.98 -2.44 0.82
N ASP A 615 33.78 -3.50 0.87
CA ASP A 615 34.81 -3.69 1.87
C ASP A 615 34.33 -3.74 3.33
N LYS A 616 33.03 -3.93 3.58
CA LYS A 616 32.42 -3.95 4.93
C LYS A 616 32.85 -2.76 5.80
N ALA A 617 33.02 -1.58 5.21
CA ALA A 617 33.43 -0.38 5.93
C ALA A 617 32.33 0.07 6.93
N PRO A 618 32.60 0.18 8.25
CA PRO A 618 31.55 0.44 9.26
C PRO A 618 30.70 1.69 9.03
N SER A 619 31.25 2.71 8.37
CA SER A 619 30.52 3.93 8.01
C SER A 619 29.44 3.72 6.95
N ARG A 620 29.49 2.59 6.23
CA ARG A 620 28.52 2.24 5.19
C ARG A 620 27.45 1.27 5.67
N ALA A 621 27.62 0.62 6.82
CA ALA A 621 26.66 -0.34 7.36
C ALA A 621 25.26 0.27 7.47
N LEU A 622 24.23 -0.56 7.26
CA LEU A 622 22.89 -0.27 7.72
C LEU A 622 22.94 -0.05 9.23
N ASP A 623 22.23 0.97 9.68
CA ASP A 623 22.21 1.39 11.08
C ASP A 623 20.78 1.31 11.59
N MET A 624 20.56 0.53 12.64
CA MET A 624 19.30 0.44 13.34
C MET A 624 19.51 0.78 14.80
N THR A 625 18.76 1.78 15.28
CA THR A 625 18.78 2.19 16.67
C THR A 625 17.36 2.08 17.24
N LEU A 626 17.19 1.25 18.28
CA LEU A 626 15.91 1.04 18.96
C LEU A 626 16.08 1.28 20.45
N TYR A 627 15.08 1.90 21.07
CA TYR A 627 14.99 2.10 22.51
C TYR A 627 13.82 1.30 23.06
N PHE A 628 14.02 0.63 24.19
CA PHE A 628 13.03 -0.25 24.80
C PHE A 628 12.69 0.22 26.21
N ASP A 629 11.40 0.24 26.52
CA ASP A 629 10.85 0.48 27.84
C ASP A 629 9.99 -0.70 28.29
N PHE A 630 10.50 -1.38 29.31
CA PHE A 630 9.91 -2.55 29.96
C PHE A 630 9.36 -2.21 31.35
N SER A 631 9.29 -0.93 31.71
CA SER A 631 8.77 -0.48 32.99
C SER A 631 7.30 -0.83 33.19
N VAL A 632 6.89 -0.90 34.46
CA VAL A 632 5.50 -1.20 34.82
C VAL A 632 4.63 0.00 34.41
N ARG A 633 3.78 -0.21 33.41
CA ARG A 633 2.71 0.72 33.02
C ARG A 633 1.37 0.34 33.63
#